data_AF-A0A9D2LZA8-F1
#
_entry.id   AF-A0A9D2LZA8-F1
#
_cell.length_a   1.000
_cell.length_b   1.000
_cell.length_c   1.000
_cell.angle_alpha   90.00
_cell.angle_beta   90.00
_cell.angle_gamma   90.00
#
_symmetry.space_group_name_H-M   'P 1'
#
loop_
_entity.id
_entity.type
_entity.pdbx_description
1 polymer ?
#
loop_
_entity_poly.entity_id
_entity_poly.type
_entity_poly.pdbx_seq_one_letter_code
_entity_poly.pdbx_strand_id
1 'polypeptide(L)'
;MSAPWKPGEAKRIVIVGLGLIGGSLAKALTQNTPHQVLGMDIDDDSLLDACSCGTIRGKAGPEDLKDADLIYLCVYPEAALDFVRQWGPKLKEGCILTDA
;
A
#
# COMPACT_ATOMS: atom_id res chain seq x y z
N MET A 1 -14.83 19.93 9.01
CA MET A 1 -14.45 18.60 8.48
C MET A 1 -13.66 17.89 9.55
N SER A 2 -14.08 16.70 10.01
CA SER A 2 -13.27 15.89 10.91
C SER A 2 -12.05 15.35 10.15
N ALA A 3 -10.88 15.26 10.80
CA ALA A 3 -9.72 14.61 10.21
C ALA A 3 -10.09 13.19 9.76
N PRO A 4 -9.62 12.73 8.58
CA PRO A 4 -10.02 11.42 8.04
C PRO A 4 -9.53 10.26 8.92
N TRP A 5 -8.54 10.50 9.79
CA TRP A 5 -7.91 9.49 10.62
C TRP A 5 -8.00 9.85 12.10
N LYS A 6 -8.43 8.88 12.91
CA LYS A 6 -8.39 8.98 14.38
C LYS A 6 -7.07 8.39 14.88
N PRO A 7 -6.37 9.06 15.82
CA PRO A 7 -5.19 8.49 16.46
C PRO A 7 -5.51 7.12 17.09
N GLY A 8 -4.67 6.11 16.83
CA GLY A 8 -4.78 4.77 17.40
C GLY A 8 -5.67 3.78 16.63
N GLU A 9 -6.33 4.20 15.55
CA GLU A 9 -7.10 3.30 14.69
C GLU A 9 -6.16 2.53 13.74
N ALA A 10 -6.24 1.20 13.72
CA ALA A 10 -5.52 0.39 12.74
C ALA A 10 -6.09 0.65 11.35
N LYS A 11 -5.20 0.73 10.34
CA LYS A 11 -5.54 1.09 8.97
C LYS A 11 -4.94 0.06 8.03
N ARG A 12 -5.56 -0.12 6.88
CA ARG A 12 -5.05 -0.96 5.79
C ARG A 12 -4.27 -0.10 4.83
N ILE A 13 -2.97 -0.34 4.75
CA ILE A 13 -2.04 0.35 3.88
C ILE A 13 -1.58 -0.62 2.79
N VAL A 14 -1.68 -0.22 1.53
CA VAL A 14 -1.15 -0.98 0.40
C VAL A 14 0.02 -0.22 -0.21
N ILE A 15 1.16 -0.90 -0.34
CA ILE A 15 2.34 -0.38 -1.01
C ILE A 15 2.42 -1.01 -2.40
N VAL A 16 2.34 -0.19 -3.44
CA VAL A 16 2.45 -0.61 -4.85
C VAL A 16 3.87 -0.34 -5.31
N GLY A 17 4.63 -1.41 -5.59
CA GLY A 17 6.07 -1.38 -5.82
C GLY A 17 6.85 -1.58 -4.51
N LEU A 18 7.66 -2.64 -4.45
CA LEU A 18 8.44 -3.08 -3.29
C LEU A 18 9.95 -2.99 -3.53
N GLY A 19 10.37 -2.19 -4.51
CA GLY A 19 11.78 -1.80 -4.69
C GLY A 19 12.32 -0.98 -3.50
N LEU A 20 13.47 -0.32 -3.68
CA LEU A 20 14.17 0.36 -2.57
C LEU A 20 13.29 1.33 -1.77
N ILE A 21 12.51 2.18 -2.44
CA ILE A 21 11.65 3.18 -1.79
C ILE A 21 10.45 2.50 -1.11
N GLY A 22 9.66 1.73 -1.87
CA GLY A 22 8.45 1.11 -1.36
C GLY A 22 8.73 0.08 -0.27
N GLY A 23 9.78 -0.74 -0.42
CA GLY A 23 10.21 -1.69 0.60
C GLY A 23 10.67 -1.01 1.90
N SER A 24 11.40 0.10 1.81
CA SER A 24 11.79 0.90 2.99
C SER A 24 10.57 1.47 3.72
N LEU A 25 9.62 2.04 2.98
CA LEU A 25 8.38 2.58 3.53
C LEU A 25 7.52 1.49 4.17
N ALA A 26 7.33 0.36 3.46
CA ALA A 26 6.61 -0.81 3.97
C ALA A 26 7.21 -1.28 5.28
N LYS A 27 8.54 -1.44 5.34
CA LYS A 27 9.26 -1.89 6.54
C LYS A 27 9.06 -0.92 7.70
N ALA A 28 9.23 0.38 7.46
CA ALA A 28 9.07 1.41 8.49
C ALA A 28 7.64 1.42 9.05
N LEU A 29 6.62 1.39 8.19
CA LEU A 29 5.21 1.35 8.61
C LEU A 29 4.91 0.07 9.38
N THR A 30 5.36 -1.08 8.90
CA THR A 30 5.11 -2.37 9.52
C THR A 30 5.76 -2.51 10.91
N GLN A 31 6.92 -1.89 11.12
CA GLN A 31 7.66 -1.97 12.38
C GLN A 31 7.22 -0.92 13.41
N ASN A 32 6.81 0.27 12.97
CA ASN A 32 6.60 1.42 13.86
C ASN A 32 5.12 1.77 14.06
N THR A 33 4.19 1.04 13.42
CA THR A 33 2.76 1.32 13.50
C THR A 33 1.94 0.04 13.69
N PRO A 34 0.71 0.12 14.23
CA PRO A 34 -0.20 -1.01 14.31
C PRO A 34 -0.94 -1.29 12.99
N HIS A 35 -0.62 -0.58 11.91
CA HIS A 35 -1.34 -0.69 10.64
C HIS A 35 -1.06 -2.03 9.95
N GLN A 36 -2.05 -2.51 9.20
CA GLN A 36 -1.90 -3.66 8.32
C GLN A 36 -1.29 -3.21 7.00
N VAL A 37 -0.02 -3.54 6.78
CA VAL A 37 0.69 -3.20 5.55
C VAL A 37 0.67 -4.40 4.61
N LEU A 38 0.14 -4.23 3.41
CA LEU A 38 0.12 -5.21 2.32
C LEU A 38 0.96 -4.69 1.15
N GLY A 39 1.51 -5.59 0.34
CA GLY A 39 2.35 -5.24 -0.80
C GLY A 39 1.78 -5.73 -2.13
N MET A 40 1.98 -4.95 -3.19
CA MET A 40 1.66 -5.32 -4.57
C MET A 40 2.89 -5.02 -5.43
N ASP A 41 3.39 -6.01 -6.17
CA ASP A 41 4.52 -5.86 -7.08
C ASP A 41 4.30 -6.73 -8.32
N ILE A 42 4.97 -6.41 -9.42
CA ILE A 42 5.01 -7.25 -10.62
C ILE A 42 6.00 -8.40 -10.46
N ASP A 43 6.99 -8.25 -9.59
CA ASP A 43 7.97 -9.27 -9.26
C ASP A 43 7.53 -10.08 -8.05
N ASP A 44 7.25 -11.36 -8.29
CA ASP A 44 6.73 -12.26 -7.27
C ASP A 44 7.80 -12.67 -6.25
N ASP A 45 9.08 -12.63 -6.62
CA ASP A 45 10.21 -12.89 -5.71
C ASP A 45 10.33 -11.76 -4.69
N SER A 46 10.25 -10.50 -5.14
CA SER A 46 10.19 -9.32 -4.25
C SER A 46 9.04 -9.41 -3.23
N LEU A 47 7.87 -9.91 -3.64
CA LEU A 47 6.73 -10.12 -2.73
C LEU A 47 6.99 -11.25 -1.71
N LEU A 48 7.60 -12.35 -2.14
CA LEU A 48 7.94 -13.48 -1.26
C LEU A 48 9.00 -13.07 -0.22
N ASP A 49 10.03 -12.35 -0.64
CA ASP A 49 11.08 -11.83 0.24
C ASP A 49 10.51 -10.84 1.25
N ALA A 50 9.67 -9.90 0.80
CA ALA A 50 9.03 -8.92 1.67
C ALA A 50 8.11 -9.58 2.71
N CYS A 51 7.36 -10.63 2.34
CA CYS A 51 6.58 -11.42 3.29
C CYS A 51 7.48 -12.15 4.29
N SER A 52 8.52 -12.83 3.80
CA SER A 52 9.44 -13.64 4.61
C SER A 52 10.22 -12.80 5.62
N CYS A 53 10.58 -11.58 5.25
CA CYS A 53 11.26 -10.63 6.13
C CYS A 53 10.31 -9.87 7.07
N GLY A 54 9.00 -10.09 6.96
CA GLY A 54 7.99 -9.34 7.72
C GLY A 54 7.92 -7.85 7.35
N THR A 55 8.40 -7.47 6.17
CA THR A 55 8.29 -6.10 5.61
C THR A 55 6.83 -5.77 5.28
N ILE A 56 6.08 -6.75 4.78
CA ILE A 56 4.63 -6.69 4.56
C ILE A 56 3.95 -7.87 5.27
N ARG A 57 2.67 -7.73 5.58
CA ARG A 57 1.85 -8.77 6.24
C ARG A 57 1.17 -9.71 5.25
N GLY A 58 1.24 -9.40 3.95
CA GLY A 58 0.71 -10.24 2.88
C GLY A 58 0.75 -9.55 1.53
N LYS A 59 0.56 -10.34 0.46
CA LYS A 59 0.35 -9.85 -0.90
C LYS A 59 -1.06 -9.26 -1.00
N ALA A 60 -1.18 -8.06 -1.56
CA ALA A 60 -2.47 -7.41 -1.81
C ALA A 60 -3.07 -7.92 -3.13
N GLY A 61 -4.39 -8.14 -3.13
CA GLY A 61 -5.20 -8.38 -4.31
C GLY A 61 -6.27 -7.31 -4.53
N PRO A 62 -7.13 -7.50 -5.55
CA PRO A 62 -8.18 -6.56 -5.92
C PRO A 62 -9.13 -6.13 -4.80
N GLU A 63 -9.51 -7.06 -3.92
CA GLU A 63 -10.42 -6.76 -2.80
C GLU A 63 -9.71 -5.93 -1.72
N ASP A 64 -8.41 -6.18 -1.49
CA ASP A 64 -7.63 -5.40 -0.52
C ASP A 64 -7.49 -3.93 -0.94
N LEU A 65 -7.50 -3.64 -2.24
CA LEU A 65 -7.50 -2.28 -2.77
C LEU A 65 -8.81 -1.54 -2.51
N LYS A 66 -9.95 -2.23 -2.59
CA LYS A 66 -11.26 -1.63 -2.30
C LYS A 66 -11.37 -1.24 -0.83
N ASP A 67 -10.76 -2.03 0.04
CA ASP A 67 -10.77 -1.81 1.50
C ASP A 67 -9.60 -0.95 2.01
N ALA A 68 -8.67 -0.53 1.14
CA ALA A 68 -7.49 0.23 1.52
C ALA A 68 -7.87 1.62 2.08
N ASP A 69 -7.24 2.01 3.19
CA ASP A 69 -7.33 3.37 3.74
C ASP A 69 -6.27 4.30 3.14
N LEU A 70 -5.12 3.73 2.80
CA LEU A 70 -3.98 4.41 2.19
C LEU A 70 -3.33 3.51 1.16
N ILE A 71 -3.02 4.07 -0.01
CA ILE A 71 -2.24 3.41 -1.05
C ILE A 71 -1.06 4.32 -1.39
N TYR A 72 0.14 3.75 -1.31
CA TYR A 72 1.39 4.39 -1.73
C TYR A 72 1.83 3.85 -3.09
N LEU A 73 1.97 4.73 -4.07
CA LEU A 73 2.46 4.41 -5.41
C LEU A 73 3.97 4.63 -5.45
N CYS A 74 4.74 3.55 -5.32
CA CYS A 74 6.19 3.52 -5.39
C CYS A 74 6.67 2.91 -6.72
N VAL A 75 6.04 3.34 -7.81
CA VAL A 75 6.28 2.85 -9.18
C VAL A 75 6.59 4.01 -10.13
N TYR A 76 7.02 3.69 -11.35
CA TYR A 76 7.24 4.71 -12.38
C TYR A 76 5.96 5.48 -12.72
N PRO A 77 6.06 6.77 -13.12
CA PRO A 77 4.90 7.64 -13.34
C PRO A 77 3.83 7.05 -14.27
N GLU A 78 4.22 6.37 -15.35
CA GLU A 78 3.28 5.75 -16.29
C GLU A 78 2.46 4.65 -15.62
N ALA A 79 3.11 3.79 -14.82
CA ALA A 79 2.44 2.75 -14.06
C ALA A 79 1.52 3.32 -12.97
N ALA A 80 1.90 4.44 -12.34
CA ALA A 80 1.06 5.14 -11.39
C ALA A 80 -0.22 5.68 -12.05
N LEU A 81 -0.10 6.29 -13.24
CA LEU A 81 -1.25 6.77 -14.00
C LEU A 81 -2.20 5.63 -14.41
N ASP A 82 -1.65 4.50 -14.86
CA ASP A 82 -2.45 3.33 -15.22
C ASP A 82 -3.15 2.72 -14.00
N PHE A 83 -2.46 2.66 -12.86
CA PHE A 83 -3.06 2.26 -11.60
C PHE A 83 -4.25 3.15 -11.21
N VAL A 84 -4.07 4.48 -11.25
CA VAL A 84 -5.13 5.44 -10.90
C VAL A 84 -6.33 5.28 -11.82
N ARG A 85 -6.11 5.13 -13.13
CA ARG A 85 -7.20 4.94 -14.11
C ARG A 85 -7.97 3.63 -13.87
N GLN A 86 -7.26 2.56 -13.53
CA GLN A 86 -7.86 1.24 -13.35
C GLN A 86 -8.57 1.07 -12.00
N TRP A 87 -7.96 1.57 -10.93
CA TRP A 87 -8.37 1.30 -9.55
C TRP A 87 -8.98 2.50 -8.86
N GLY A 88 -8.60 3.73 -9.20
CA GLY A 88 -9.11 4.95 -8.58
C GLY A 88 -10.65 5.00 -8.46
N PRO A 89 -11.41 4.68 -9.52
CA PRO A 89 -12.88 4.64 -9.46
C PRO A 89 -13.47 3.53 -8.57
N LYS A 90 -12.66 2.57 -8.12
CA LYS A 90 -13.07 1.40 -7.32
C LYS A 90 -12.63 1.48 -5.86
N LEU A 91 -11.81 2.46 -5.50
CA LEU A 91 -11.35 2.66 -4.12
C LEU A 91 -12.53 3.15 -3.27
N LYS A 92 -12.54 2.77 -1.99
CA LYS A 92 -13.54 3.29 -1.06
C LYS A 92 -13.42 4.81 -0.89
N GLU A 93 -14.53 5.43 -0.56
CA GLU A 93 -14.55 6.84 -0.18
C GLU A 93 -13.61 7.10 1.01
N GLY A 94 -12.84 8.18 0.91
CA GLY A 94 -11.85 8.55 1.94
C GLY A 94 -10.53 7.78 1.88
N CYS A 95 -10.35 6.83 0.94
CA CYS A 95 -9.04 6.26 0.65
C CYS A 95 -8.08 7.35 0.20
N ILE A 96 -6.91 7.42 0.83
CA ILE A 96 -5.83 8.34 0.42
C ILE A 96 -4.95 7.61 -0.59
N LEU A 97 -4.69 8.26 -1.72
CA LEU A 97 -3.75 7.80 -2.73
C LEU A 97 -2.63 8.83 -2.82
N THR A 98 -1.38 8.38 -2.68
CA THR A 98 -0.19 9.25 -2.73
C THR A 98 0.96 8.52 -3.43
N ASP A 99 1.90 9.28 -3.99
CA ASP A 99 3.18 8.78 -4.49
C ASP A 99 4.33 9.13 -3.53
N ALA A 100 5.52 8.64 -3.87
CA ALA A 100 6.75 8.77 -3.08
C ALA A 100 7.71 9.83 -3.61
#